data_AF-A0A956T7D6-F1
#
_entry.id   AF-A0A956T7D6-F1
#
_cell.length_a   1.000
_cell.length_b   1.000
_cell.length_c   1.000
_cell.angle_alpha   90.00
_cell.angle_beta   90.00
_cell.angle_gamma   90.00
#
_symmetry.space_group_name_H-M   'P 1'
#
loop_
_entity.id
_entity.type
_entity.pdbx_description
1 polymer ?
#
loop_
_entity_poly.entity_id
_entity_poly.type
_entity_poly.pdbx_seq_one_letter_code
_entity_poly.pdbx_strand_id
1 'polypeptide(L)'
;DLPAFLACYHDQAELFRMPEREPSMVGKAAIAERYGTQVFTVPDHHAELLGRLSSGNKVIDHERVLGLRPEPSEVFVIYEVQQGLITKVWFHTVK
;
A
#
# COMPACT_ATOMS: atom_id res chain seq x y z
N ASP A 1 -3.98 9.40 -8.83
CA ASP A 1 -4.96 8.75 -9.72
C ASP A 1 -5.47 7.47 -9.06
N LEU A 2 -6.71 7.47 -8.55
CA LEU A 2 -7.30 6.31 -7.86
C LEU A 2 -7.62 5.15 -8.83
N PRO A 3 -8.25 5.38 -10.01
CA PRO A 3 -8.43 4.33 -11.02
C PRO A 3 -7.14 3.59 -11.40
N ALA A 4 -6.06 4.33 -11.69
CA ALA A 4 -4.77 3.72 -12.05
C ALA A 4 -4.19 2.91 -10.88
N PHE A 5 -4.31 3.40 -9.65
CA PHE A 5 -3.90 2.68 -8.45
C PHE A 5 -4.66 1.37 -8.27
N LEU A 6 -5.99 1.38 -8.39
CA LEU A 6 -6.83 0.19 -8.21
C LEU A 6 -6.68 -0.85 -9.32
N ALA A 7 -6.28 -0.42 -10.54
CA ALA A 7 -6.02 -1.32 -11.66
C ALA A 7 -4.87 -2.31 -11.38
N CYS A 8 -3.97 -1.99 -10.44
CA CYS A 8 -2.87 -2.85 -10.06
C CYS A 8 -3.27 -3.97 -9.09
N TYR A 9 -4.47 -3.94 -8.51
CA TYR A 9 -4.88 -4.89 -7.47
C TYR A 9 -5.71 -6.06 -8.01
N HIS A 10 -5.54 -7.23 -7.41
CA HIS A 10 -6.47 -8.34 -7.55
C HIS A 10 -7.79 -8.03 -6.84
N ASP A 11 -8.92 -8.57 -7.31
CA ASP A 11 -10.25 -8.27 -6.75
C ASP A 11 -10.40 -8.72 -5.29
N GLN A 12 -9.66 -9.74 -4.90
CA GLN A 12 -9.58 -10.30 -3.54
C GLN A 12 -8.27 -9.96 -2.82
N ALA A 13 -7.63 -8.85 -3.19
CA ALA A 13 -6.36 -8.47 -2.56
C ALA A 13 -6.49 -8.25 -1.05
N GLU A 14 -5.48 -8.66 -0.29
CA GLU A 14 -5.46 -8.58 1.17
C GLU A 14 -4.38 -7.60 1.66
N LEU A 15 -4.74 -6.68 2.55
CA LEU A 15 -3.81 -5.70 3.14
C LEU A 15 -3.60 -6.01 4.62
N PHE A 16 -2.36 -6.22 5.00
CA PHE A 16 -1.92 -6.53 6.35
C PHE A 16 -1.16 -5.35 6.96
N ARG A 17 -1.37 -5.13 8.25
CA ARG A 17 -0.45 -4.34 9.08
C ARG A 17 0.39 -5.36 9.83
N MET A 18 1.70 -5.18 9.85
CA MET A 18 2.57 -6.11 10.58
C MET A 18 2.67 -5.70 12.05
N PRO A 19 2.71 -6.67 12.99
CA PRO A 19 2.90 -8.11 12.78
C PRO A 19 1.60 -8.95 12.72
N GLU A 20 0.44 -8.32 12.55
CA GLU A 20 -0.86 -8.99 12.57
C GLU A 20 -0.98 -10.03 11.45
N ARG A 21 -1.57 -11.18 11.78
CA ARG A 21 -1.77 -12.30 10.85
C ARG A 21 -3.05 -12.18 10.02
N GLU A 22 -4.03 -11.47 10.55
CA GLU A 22 -5.30 -11.24 9.88
C GLU A 22 -5.22 -9.98 9.01
N PRO A 23 -5.86 -9.98 7.83
CA PRO A 23 -5.88 -8.81 6.98
C PRO A 23 -6.70 -7.69 7.63
N SER A 24 -6.13 -6.48 7.63
CA SER A 24 -6.85 -5.26 8.01
C SER A 24 -7.91 -4.85 6.99
N MET A 25 -7.84 -5.39 5.78
CA MET A 25 -8.76 -5.14 4.69
C MET A 25 -8.66 -6.25 3.64
N VAL A 26 -9.81 -6.63 3.09
CA VAL A 26 -9.92 -7.64 2.05
C VAL A 26 -10.76 -7.12 0.90
N GLY A 27 -10.24 -7.27 -0.32
CA GLY A 27 -10.92 -7.00 -1.57
C GLY A 27 -10.75 -5.57 -2.09
N LYS A 28 -10.73 -5.46 -3.43
CA LYS A 28 -10.52 -4.19 -4.16
C LYS A 28 -11.57 -3.13 -3.81
N ALA A 29 -12.80 -3.52 -3.50
CA ALA A 29 -13.86 -2.59 -3.09
C ALA A 29 -13.52 -1.86 -1.78
N ALA A 30 -13.06 -2.58 -0.76
CA ALA A 30 -12.66 -1.98 0.50
C ALA A 30 -11.39 -1.10 0.35
N ILE A 31 -10.48 -1.51 -0.54
CA ILE A 31 -9.30 -0.70 -0.90
C ILE A 31 -9.75 0.60 -1.57
N ALA A 32 -10.65 0.53 -2.55
CA ALA A 32 -11.19 1.68 -3.26
C ALA A 32 -11.86 2.67 -2.30
N GLU A 33 -12.69 2.19 -1.39
CA GLU A 33 -13.36 3.01 -0.39
C GLU A 33 -12.35 3.74 0.50
N ARG A 34 -11.40 3.02 1.11
CA ARG A 34 -10.41 3.65 1.99
C ARG A 34 -9.55 4.67 1.26
N TYR A 35 -8.95 4.28 0.14
CA TYR A 35 -8.03 5.17 -0.57
C TYR A 35 -8.76 6.35 -1.20
N GLY A 36 -9.96 6.14 -1.73
CA GLY A 36 -10.78 7.18 -2.33
C GLY A 36 -11.39 8.18 -1.34
N THR A 37 -11.51 7.83 -0.06
CA THR A 37 -12.11 8.72 0.95
C THR A 37 -11.09 9.29 1.95
N GLN A 38 -10.01 8.57 2.25
CA GLN A 38 -9.09 8.91 3.35
C GLN A 38 -7.64 9.20 2.91
N VAL A 39 -7.24 8.84 1.68
CA VAL A 39 -5.84 8.96 1.25
C VAL A 39 -5.70 9.89 0.05
N PHE A 40 -6.39 9.58 -1.06
CA PHE A 40 -6.33 10.37 -2.29
C PHE A 40 -7.08 11.71 -2.19
N THR A 41 -7.85 11.92 -1.12
CA THR A 41 -8.53 13.18 -0.80
C THR A 41 -7.64 14.15 -0.03
N VAL A 42 -6.51 13.69 0.51
CA VAL A 42 -5.59 14.51 1.30
C VAL A 42 -4.65 15.27 0.34
N PRO A 43 -4.75 16.60 0.22
CA PRO A 43 -4.02 17.36 -0.81
C PRO A 43 -2.50 17.24 -0.71
N ASP A 44 -1.99 17.21 0.53
CA ASP A 44 -0.55 17.17 0.81
C ASP A 44 -0.01 15.73 0.90
N HIS A 45 -0.85 14.72 0.60
CA HIS A 45 -0.39 13.34 0.64
C HIS A 45 0.61 13.06 -0.48
N HIS A 46 1.81 12.64 -0.08
CA HIS A 46 2.87 12.25 -0.99
C HIS A 46 3.62 11.05 -0.44
N ALA A 47 3.81 10.03 -1.27
CA ALA A 47 4.67 8.88 -0.97
C ALA A 47 5.92 8.99 -1.85
N GLU A 48 7.04 9.35 -1.23
CA GLU A 48 8.36 9.42 -1.86
C GLU A 48 9.02 8.04 -1.80
N LEU A 49 9.32 7.45 -2.96
CA LEU A 49 10.03 6.17 -3.04
C LEU A 49 11.53 6.39 -2.78
N LEU A 50 12.00 5.94 -1.61
CA LEU A 50 13.41 6.02 -1.20
C LEU A 50 14.23 4.84 -1.76
N GLY A 51 13.60 3.69 -1.95
CA GLY A 51 14.25 2.52 -2.50
C GLY A 51 13.28 1.40 -2.84
N ARG A 52 13.67 0.56 -3.80
CA ARG A 52 12.90 -0.62 -4.21
C ARG A 52 13.81 -1.83 -4.30
N LEU A 53 13.33 -2.94 -3.75
CA LEU A 53 13.90 -4.26 -3.94
C LEU A 53 12.85 -5.19 -4.56
N SER A 54 13.26 -6.09 -5.43
CA SER A 54 12.38 -7.10 -6.03
C SER A 54 13.03 -8.47 -5.97
N SER A 55 12.26 -9.48 -5.58
CA SER A 55 12.69 -10.87 -5.57
C SER A 55 11.53 -11.79 -5.93
N GLY A 56 11.62 -12.43 -7.11
CA GLY A 56 10.53 -13.25 -7.64
C GLY A 56 9.22 -12.48 -7.73
N ASN A 57 8.21 -12.96 -6.99
CA ASN A 57 6.88 -12.36 -6.96
C ASN A 57 6.67 -11.33 -5.84
N LYS A 58 7.75 -10.92 -5.18
CA LYS A 58 7.75 -9.92 -4.10
C LYS A 58 8.43 -8.64 -4.54
N VAL A 59 7.82 -7.52 -4.18
CA VAL A 59 8.41 -6.17 -4.30
C VAL A 59 8.37 -5.54 -2.92
N ILE A 60 9.45 -4.86 -2.52
CA ILE A 60 9.53 -4.11 -1.28
C ILE A 60 9.86 -2.67 -1.66
N ASP A 61 8.96 -1.76 -1.30
CA ASP A 61 9.16 -0.33 -1.42
C ASP A 61 9.46 0.24 -0.05
N HIS A 62 10.53 1.02 0.04
CA HIS A 62 10.81 1.89 1.18
C HIS A 62 10.30 3.28 0.82
N GLU A 63 9.28 3.74 1.52
CA GLU A 63 8.61 4.99 1.22
C GLU A 63 8.68 5.95 2.41
N ARG A 64 8.86 7.24 2.12
CA ARG A 64 8.55 8.33 3.03
C ARG A 64 7.18 8.89 2.68
N VAL A 65 6.27 8.86 3.65
CA VAL A 65 4.90 9.34 3.51
C VAL A 65 4.75 10.70 4.19
N LEU A 66 4.24 11.68 3.45
CA LEU A 66 3.91 13.03 3.91
C LEU A 66 2.39 13.24 3.88
N GLY A 67 1.90 14.23 4.63
CA GLY A 67 0.51 14.71 4.57
C GLY A 67 -0.54 13.88 5.34
N LEU A 68 -0.30 12.60 5.61
CA LEU A 68 -1.23 11.78 6.43
C LEU A 68 -1.06 11.96 7.94
N ARG A 69 0.09 12.50 8.37
CA ARG A 69 0.45 12.80 9.76
C ARG A 69 1.15 14.16 9.80
N PRO A 70 1.20 14.84 10.96
CA PRO A 70 1.92 16.11 11.09
C PRO A 70 3.40 16.02 10.71
N GLU A 71 4.02 14.89 11.02
CA GLU A 71 5.43 14.61 10.73
C GLU A 71 5.53 13.54 9.63
N PRO A 72 6.53 13.64 8.74
CA PRO A 72 6.82 12.57 7.78
C PRO A 72 7.08 11.24 8.49
N SER A 73 6.60 10.15 7.90
CA SER A 73 6.81 8.80 8.42
C SER A 73 7.36 7.89 7.35
N GLU A 74 8.22 6.95 7.73
CA GLU A 74 8.75 5.95 6.80
C GLU A 74 8.07 4.59 6.97
N VAL A 75 7.85 3.91 5.85
CA VAL A 75 7.17 2.62 5.78
C VAL A 75 7.87 1.71 4.77
N PHE A 76 7.98 0.43 5.09
CA PHE A 76 8.21 -0.61 4.11
C PHE A 76 6.85 -1.17 3.67
N VAL A 77 6.58 -1.06 2.37
CA VAL A 77 5.41 -1.68 1.73
C VAL A 77 5.87 -2.88 0.94
N ILE A 78 5.41 -4.06 1.34
CA ILE A 78 5.76 -5.32 0.71
C ILE A 78 4.56 -5.76 -0.11
N TYR A 79 4.77 -6.02 -1.39
CA TYR A 79 3.74 -6.48 -2.31
C TYR A 79 4.01 -7.93 -2.70
N GLU A 80 2.96 -8.75 -2.72
CA GLU A 80 2.93 -9.98 -3.50
C GLU A 80 2.18 -9.75 -4.79
N VAL A 81 2.80 -10.10 -5.91
CA VAL A 81 2.23 -9.96 -7.25
C VAL A 81 2.04 -11.33 -7.87
N GLN A 82 0.83 -11.65 -8.32
CA GLN A 82 0.54 -12.87 -9.07
C GLN A 82 -0.20 -12.50 -10.36
N GLN A 83 0.26 -13.07 -11.49
CA GLN A 83 -0.35 -12.81 -12.81
C GLN A 83 -0.47 -11.31 -13.14
N GLY A 84 0.51 -10.51 -12.71
CA GLY A 84 0.56 -9.06 -12.95
C GLY A 84 -0.29 -8.21 -12.00
N LEU A 85 -0.98 -8.80 -11.02
CA LEU A 85 -1.81 -8.09 -10.05
C LEU A 85 -1.31 -8.28 -8.62
N ILE A 86 -1.44 -7.24 -7.80
CA ILE A 86 -1.12 -7.26 -6.38
C ILE A 86 -2.19 -8.11 -5.66
N THR A 87 -1.78 -9.24 -5.09
CA THR A 87 -2.66 -10.13 -4.31
C THR A 87 -2.57 -9.87 -2.82
N LYS A 88 -1.41 -9.45 -2.32
CA LYS A 88 -1.22 -9.12 -0.90
C LYS A 88 -0.32 -7.91 -0.73
N VAL A 89 -0.57 -7.15 0.32
CA VAL A 89 0.28 -6.03 0.74
C VAL A 89 0.52 -6.12 2.24
N TRP A 90 1.76 -5.94 2.68
CA TRP A 90 2.10 -5.80 4.09
C TRP A 90 2.72 -4.43 4.32
N PHE A 91 2.23 -3.73 5.33
CA PHE A 91 2.81 -2.48 5.80
C PHE A 91 3.62 -2.72 7.08
N HIS A 92 4.88 -2.27 7.08
CA HIS A 92 5.73 -2.26 8.26
C HIS A 92 6.31 -0.85 8.47
N THR A 93 5.93 -0.19 9.56
CA THR A 93 6.43 1.15 9.89
C THR A 93 7.88 1.07 10.35
N VAL A 94 8.72 1.96 9.81
CA VAL A 94 10.10 2.14 10.28
C VAL A 94 10.05 3.02 11.54
N LYS A 95 10.70 2.58 12.62
CA LYS A 95 10.80 3.36 13.85
C LYS A 95 11.89 4.40 13.77
#